data_AF-A0A452ZWE9-F1
#
_entry.id   AF-A0A452ZWE9-F1
#
_cell.length_a   1.000
_cell.length_b   1.000
_cell.length_c   1.000
_cell.angle_alpha   90.00
_cell.angle_beta   90.00
_cell.angle_gamma   90.00
#
_symmetry.space_group_name_H-M   'P 1'
#
loop_
_entity.id
_entity.type
_entity.pdbx_description
1 polymer ?
#
loop_
_entity_poly.entity_id
_entity_poly.type
_entity_poly.pdbx_seq_one_letter_code
_entity_poly.pdbx_strand_id
1 'polypeptide(L)'
;MGGIDEASIDRLSLVTEMTKHIRVRASGGRSSASELGHFSPVFVWLLRDFYLDLSEDNRKITPRDYLELALRPVQSGGRDVSSKNAIRESIRALFPDRECFTLVRPVNNEKDLQRLDQLPLIYNA
;
A
#
# COMPACT_ATOMS: atom_id res chain seq x y z
N MET A 1 -11.14 6.30 -4.11
CA MET A 1 -10.94 5.22 -5.10
C MET A 1 -9.85 5.71 -6.04
N GLY A 2 -8.76 4.97 -6.20
CA GLY A 2 -7.58 5.40 -6.95
C GLY A 2 -6.34 5.58 -6.08
N GLY A 3 -6.32 6.55 -5.16
CA GLY A 3 -5.14 6.88 -4.34
C GLY A 3 -5.01 6.12 -3.02
N ILE A 4 -3.86 6.32 -2.35
CA ILE A 4 -3.61 5.88 -0.96
C ILE A 4 -4.13 6.97 -0.02
N ASP A 5 -5.09 6.63 0.83
CA ASP A 5 -5.65 7.52 1.86
C ASP A 5 -5.46 6.95 3.28
N GLU A 6 -5.73 7.77 4.30
CA GLU A 6 -5.60 7.34 5.71
C GLU A 6 -6.43 6.10 6.02
N ALA A 7 -7.66 6.03 5.49
CA ALA A 7 -8.54 4.89 5.74
C ALA A 7 -7.96 3.58 5.19
N SER A 8 -7.26 3.62 4.06
CA SER A 8 -6.59 2.46 3.49
C SER A 8 -5.35 2.06 4.30
N ILE A 9 -4.60 3.03 4.81
CA ILE A 9 -3.46 2.79 5.73
C ILE A 9 -3.94 2.16 7.04
N ASP A 10 -5.03 2.67 7.62
CA ASP A 10 -5.61 2.14 8.86
C ASP A 10 -6.10 0.68 8.68
N ARG A 11 -6.68 0.35 7.52
CA ARG A 11 -7.08 -1.03 7.20
C ARG A 11 -5.87 -1.97 7.11
N LEU A 12 -4.74 -1.49 6.60
CA LEU A 12 -3.50 -2.27 6.59
C LEU A 12 -2.94 -2.53 7.98
N SER A 13 -3.23 -1.66 8.97
CA SER A 13 -2.85 -1.87 10.37
C SER A 13 -3.30 -3.24 10.91
N LEU A 14 -4.53 -3.64 10.59
CA LEU A 14 -5.07 -4.94 11.00
C LEU A 14 -4.27 -6.10 10.37
N VAL A 15 -3.95 -5.99 9.08
CA VAL A 15 -3.15 -7.00 8.37
C VAL A 15 -1.74 -7.09 8.94
N THR A 16 -1.13 -5.94 9.30
CA THR A 16 0.18 -5.91 9.95
C THR A 16 0.17 -6.59 11.31
N GLU A 17 -0.84 -6.35 12.15
CA GLU A 17 -0.96 -7.01 13.46
C GLU A 17 -1.18 -8.52 13.32
N MET A 18 -2.03 -8.95 12.39
CA MET A 18 -2.20 -10.39 12.09
C MET A 18 -0.88 -11.04 11.64
N THR A 19 -0.16 -10.38 10.73
CA THR A 19 1.14 -10.86 10.20
C THR A 19 2.16 -10.98 11.33
N LYS A 20 2.23 -9.98 12.22
CA LYS A 20 3.08 -10.00 13.41
C LYS A 20 2.71 -11.15 14.35
N HIS A 21 1.42 -11.36 14.63
CA HIS A 21 0.94 -12.44 15.52
C HIS A 21 1.24 -13.85 15.00
N ILE A 22 0.97 -14.12 13.71
CA ILE A 22 1.29 -15.41 13.08
C ILE A 22 2.78 -15.72 13.22
N ARG A 23 3.60 -14.67 13.11
CA ARG A 23 5.04 -14.80 12.97
C ARG A 23 5.81 -14.87 14.28
N VAL A 24 5.37 -14.13 15.29
CA VAL A 24 5.85 -14.31 16.67
C VAL A 24 5.59 -15.73 17.15
N ARG A 25 4.45 -16.32 16.76
CA ARG A 25 4.14 -17.73 17.05
C ARG A 25 5.05 -18.69 16.28
N ALA A 26 5.30 -18.42 15.00
CA ALA A 26 6.19 -19.25 14.17
C ALA A 26 7.68 -19.16 14.60
N SER A 27 8.15 -18.01 15.08
CA SER A 27 9.54 -17.77 15.51
C SER A 27 9.82 -18.16 16.97
N GLY A 28 8.86 -18.76 17.67
CA GLY A 28 9.01 -19.14 19.07
C GLY A 28 9.13 -17.96 20.04
N GLY A 29 8.64 -16.76 19.66
CA GLY A 29 8.47 -15.63 20.56
C GLY A 29 9.68 -14.73 20.82
N ARG A 30 10.79 -14.86 20.08
CA ARG A 30 12.07 -14.21 20.42
C ARG A 30 12.56 -13.09 19.49
N SER A 31 11.79 -12.68 18.49
CA SER A 31 12.26 -11.79 17.41
C SER A 31 11.65 -10.38 17.46
N SER A 32 12.49 -9.35 17.34
CA SER A 32 12.10 -7.94 17.20
C SER A 32 11.51 -7.62 15.82
N ALA A 33 10.73 -6.54 15.68
CA ALA A 33 10.07 -6.15 14.41
C ALA A 33 11.07 -5.96 13.24
N SER A 34 12.30 -5.55 13.54
CA SER A 34 13.37 -5.38 12.56
C SER A 34 13.97 -6.72 12.11
N GLU A 35 14.22 -7.65 13.04
CA GLU A 35 14.67 -9.02 12.72
C GLU A 35 13.58 -9.83 12.00
N LEU A 36 12.32 -9.48 12.23
CA LEU A 36 11.17 -10.03 11.52
C LEU A 36 11.19 -9.63 10.04
N GLY A 37 11.68 -8.44 9.66
CA GLY A 37 11.71 -8.02 8.25
C GLY A 37 12.37 -9.03 7.29
N HIS A 38 13.36 -9.79 7.76
CA HIS A 38 14.20 -10.66 6.93
C HIS A 38 13.47 -11.88 6.32
N PHE A 39 12.33 -12.28 6.90
CA PHE A 39 11.54 -13.41 6.37
C PHE A 39 10.26 -12.94 5.66
N SER A 40 10.14 -11.63 5.39
CA SER A 40 8.83 -11.03 5.12
C SER A 40 8.41 -11.33 3.70
N PRO A 41 7.12 -11.64 3.48
CA PRO A 41 6.64 -11.69 2.12
C PRO A 41 6.79 -10.29 1.51
N VAL A 42 7.05 -10.26 0.20
CA VAL A 42 6.99 -9.02 -0.56
C VAL A 42 5.56 -8.49 -0.49
N PHE A 43 5.41 -7.24 -0.07
CA PHE A 43 4.11 -6.58 -0.07
C PHE A 43 3.91 -5.82 -1.38
N VAL A 44 2.85 -6.14 -2.11
CA VAL A 44 2.51 -5.43 -3.36
C VAL A 44 1.21 -4.68 -3.19
N TRP A 45 1.25 -3.37 -3.39
CA TRP A 45 0.05 -2.53 -3.40
C TRP A 45 -0.36 -2.20 -4.83
N LEU A 46 -1.48 -2.77 -5.28
CA LEU A 46 -2.05 -2.50 -6.59
C LEU A 46 -3.18 -1.46 -6.48
N LEU A 47 -2.96 -0.26 -7.02
CA LEU A 47 -3.93 0.83 -7.05
C LEU A 47 -4.79 0.72 -8.32
N ARG A 48 -6.07 0.38 -8.16
CA ARG A 48 -7.03 0.30 -9.29
C ARG A 48 -7.72 1.62 -9.53
N ASP A 49 -8.14 1.82 -10.78
CA ASP A 49 -8.80 3.04 -11.27
C ASP A 49 -7.96 4.29 -10.94
N PHE A 50 -6.64 4.19 -11.10
CA PHE A 50 -5.72 5.26 -10.76
C PHE A 50 -5.80 6.38 -11.82
N TYR A 51 -6.11 7.59 -11.37
CA TYR A 51 -6.27 8.78 -12.24
C TYR A 51 -5.45 9.99 -11.78
N LEU A 52 -4.64 9.85 -10.72
CA LEU A 52 -3.81 10.94 -10.22
C LEU A 52 -2.56 11.08 -11.10
N ASP A 53 -2.10 12.31 -11.29
CA ASP A 53 -0.77 12.54 -11.87
C ASP A 53 0.30 12.27 -10.79
N LEU A 54 1.26 11.41 -11.11
CA LEU A 54 2.34 11.05 -10.19
C LEU A 54 3.42 12.12 -10.26
N SER A 55 3.19 13.22 -9.56
CA SER A 55 4.14 14.32 -9.44
C SER A 55 4.27 14.83 -8.01
N GLU A 56 5.50 15.15 -7.60
CA GLU A 56 5.81 15.86 -6.36
C GLU A 56 6.83 16.98 -6.66
N ASP A 57 6.59 18.20 -6.20
CA ASP A 57 7.43 19.38 -6.48
C ASP A 57 7.78 19.53 -7.98
N ASN A 58 6.79 19.36 -8.85
CA ASN A 58 6.91 19.36 -10.32
C ASN A 58 7.85 18.29 -10.91
N ARG A 59 8.21 17.26 -10.14
CA ARG A 59 8.98 16.11 -10.61
C ARG A 59 8.09 14.89 -10.72
N LYS A 60 8.21 14.15 -11.81
CA LYS A 60 7.54 12.85 -11.95
C LYS A 60 8.08 11.89 -10.89
N ILE A 61 7.18 11.21 -10.21
CA ILE A 61 7.50 10.17 -9.22
C ILE A 61 7.01 8.81 -9.72
N THR A 62 7.61 7.73 -9.24
CA THR A 62 7.13 6.38 -9.53
C THR A 62 5.96 6.02 -8.61
N PRO A 63 5.13 5.02 -8.95
CA PRO A 63 4.14 4.47 -8.02
C PRO A 63 4.75 4.02 -6.68
N ARG A 64 5.98 3.50 -6.72
CA ARG A 64 6.74 3.11 -5.53
C ARG A 64 7.07 4.33 -4.66
N ASP A 65 7.54 5.41 -5.27
CA ASP A 65 7.79 6.67 -4.55
C ASP A 65 6.49 7.20 -3.92
N TYR A 66 5.36 7.13 -4.64
CA TYR A 66 4.05 7.51 -4.12
C TYR A 66 3.65 6.70 -2.87
N LEU A 67 3.92 5.39 -2.86
CA LEU A 67 3.72 4.56 -1.67
C LEU A 67 4.63 4.99 -0.51
N GLU A 68 5.92 5.19 -0.77
CA GLU A 68 6.87 5.62 0.27
C GLU A 68 6.48 6.98 0.86
N LEU A 69 5.97 7.91 0.03
CA LEU A 69 5.44 9.19 0.46
C LEU A 69 4.23 9.05 1.38
N ALA A 70 3.27 8.20 1.03
CA ALA A 70 2.10 7.96 1.85
C ALA A 70 2.46 7.34 3.22
N LEU A 71 3.53 6.55 3.28
CA LEU A 71 4.06 5.94 4.49
C LEU A 71 5.01 6.83 5.30
N ARG A 72 5.34 8.05 4.83
CA ARG A 72 6.16 8.98 5.63
C ARG A 72 5.42 9.41 6.90
N PRO A 73 6.12 9.58 8.03
CA PRO A 73 5.53 10.15 9.22
C PRO A 73 4.95 11.53 8.93
N VAL A 74 3.74 11.78 9.44
CA VAL A 74 3.06 13.07 9.32
C VAL A 74 3.41 13.92 10.53
N GLN A 75 3.71 15.21 10.31
CA GLN A 75 4.09 16.15 11.37
C GLN A 75 2.92 17.01 11.91
N SER A 76 1.68 16.72 11.51
CA SER A 76 0.55 17.57 11.88
C SER A 76 0.27 17.53 13.40
N GLY A 77 -0.12 18.68 13.99
CA GLY A 77 -0.31 18.82 15.45
C GLY A 77 -1.62 18.22 16.01
N GLY A 78 -2.15 17.17 15.37
CA GLY A 78 -3.42 16.55 15.76
C GLY A 78 -3.26 15.51 16.88
N ARG A 79 -4.32 15.31 17.68
CA ARG A 79 -4.36 14.32 18.79
C ARG A 79 -4.09 12.87 18.39
N ASP A 80 -4.09 12.54 17.09
CA ASP A 80 -3.98 11.18 16.56
C ASP A 80 -2.69 10.91 15.76
N VAL A 81 -1.77 11.87 15.72
CA VAL A 81 -0.57 11.76 14.87
C VAL A 81 0.39 10.67 15.32
N SER A 82 0.49 10.43 16.63
CA SER A 82 1.31 9.33 17.15
C SER A 82 0.78 7.97 16.69
N SER A 83 -0.53 7.75 16.74
CA SER A 83 -1.15 6.48 16.32
C SER A 83 -0.93 6.25 14.83
N LYS A 84 -1.18 7.28 14.02
CA LYS A 84 -0.98 7.26 12.57
C LYS A 84 0.45 6.98 12.15
N ASN A 85 1.41 7.57 12.85
CA ASN A 85 2.83 7.35 12.59
C ASN A 85 3.27 5.95 13.03
N ALA A 86 2.72 5.41 14.13
CA ALA A 86 2.99 4.04 14.58
C ALA A 86 2.50 2.99 13.57
N ILE A 87 1.34 3.21 12.93
CA ILE A 87 0.83 2.32 11.87
C ILE A 87 1.78 2.33 10.66
N ARG A 88 2.17 3.52 10.20
CA ARG A 88 3.11 3.69 9.08
C ARG A 88 4.46 3.04 9.36
N GLU A 89 5.01 3.24 10.56
CA GLU A 89 6.25 2.62 10.99
C GLU A 89 6.13 1.09 11.04
N SER A 90 5.01 0.56 11.51
CA SER A 90 4.76 -0.89 11.56
C SER A 90 4.70 -1.51 10.17
N ILE A 91 4.00 -0.86 9.22
CA ILE A 91 4.01 -1.27 7.80
C ILE A 91 5.44 -1.24 7.25
N ARG A 92 6.22 -0.20 7.61
CA ARG A 92 7.62 -0.07 7.22
C ARG A 92 8.51 -1.20 7.73
N ALA A 93 8.40 -1.55 9.00
CA ALA A 93 9.17 -2.62 9.60
C ALA A 93 8.75 -4.02 9.11
N LEU A 94 7.44 -4.27 8.97
CA LEU A 94 6.93 -5.61 8.63
C LEU A 94 7.10 -5.96 7.17
N PHE A 95 7.11 -4.98 6.27
CA PHE A 95 7.25 -5.21 4.84
C PHE A 95 8.42 -4.40 4.28
N PRO A 96 9.68 -4.78 4.58
CA PRO A 96 10.85 -4.05 4.08
C PRO A 96 10.87 -4.04 2.54
N ASP A 97 10.53 -5.16 1.93
CA ASP A 97 10.31 -5.29 0.49
C ASP A 97 8.85 -4.97 0.16
N ARG A 98 8.65 -3.80 -0.43
CA ARG A 98 7.33 -3.33 -0.86
C ARG A 98 7.37 -2.73 -2.25
N GLU A 99 6.36 -3.07 -3.05
CA GLU A 99 6.18 -2.56 -4.40
C GLU A 99 4.79 -1.94 -4.54
N CYS A 100 4.66 -1.00 -5.48
CA CYS A 100 3.41 -0.34 -5.78
C CYS A 100 3.22 -0.28 -7.29
N PHE A 101 2.00 -0.56 -7.75
CA PHE A 101 1.62 -0.52 -9.15
C PHE A 101 0.29 0.18 -9.32
N THR A 102 0.13 0.88 -10.42
CA THR A 102 -1.11 1.58 -10.77
C THR A 102 -1.75 0.94 -11.99
N LEU A 103 -3.04 0.68 -11.92
CA LEU A 103 -3.86 0.28 -13.06
C LEU A 103 -4.84 1.39 -13.40
N VAL A 104 -4.82 1.82 -14.65
CA VAL A 104 -5.88 2.68 -15.19
C VAL A 104 -7.18 1.91 -15.26
N ARG A 105 -8.29 2.64 -15.23
CA ARG A 105 -9.60 2.04 -15.46
C ARG A 105 -9.61 1.42 -16.87
N PRO A 106 -9.91 0.12 -17.03
CA PRO A 106 -9.72 -0.58 -18.30
C PRO A 106 -10.74 -0.15 -19.37
N VAL A 107 -11.98 0.17 -18.97
CA VAL A 107 -13.03 0.68 -19.85
C VAL A 107 -13.89 1.72 -19.13
N ASN A 108 -14.38 2.72 -19.86
CA ASN A 108 -15.21 3.80 -19.31
C ASN A 108 -16.68 3.42 -19.17
N ASN A 109 -17.18 2.53 -20.04
CA ASN A 109 -18.57 2.10 -20.00
C ASN A 109 -18.78 1.11 -18.84
N GLU A 110 -19.73 1.41 -17.96
CA GLU A 110 -20.04 0.60 -16.79
C GLU A 110 -20.54 -0.81 -17.15
N LYS A 111 -21.35 -0.95 -18.21
CA LYS A 111 -21.87 -2.26 -18.66
C LYS A 111 -20.73 -3.16 -19.15
N ASP A 112 -19.74 -2.55 -19.78
CA ASP A 112 -18.55 -3.25 -20.28
C ASP A 112 -17.64 -3.62 -19.11
N LEU A 113 -17.45 -2.71 -18.13
CA LEU A 113 -16.67 -2.99 -16.92
C LEU A 113 -17.24 -4.17 -16.11
N GLN A 114 -18.56 -4.31 -16.06
CA GLN A 114 -19.25 -5.43 -15.40
C GLN A 114 -19.03 -6.78 -16.11
N ARG A 115 -18.64 -6.77 -17.38
CA ARG A 115 -18.38 -7.96 -18.21
C ARG A 115 -16.95 -7.97 -18.73
N LEU A 116 -16.02 -7.36 -17.99
CA LEU A 116 -14.64 -7.14 -18.41
C LEU A 116 -13.92 -8.43 -18.81
N ASP A 117 -14.23 -9.55 -18.15
CA ASP A 117 -13.71 -10.89 -18.42
C ASP A 117 -14.14 -11.46 -19.78
N GLN A 118 -15.19 -10.91 -20.38
CA GLN A 118 -15.75 -11.33 -21.67
C GLN A 118 -15.36 -10.37 -22.80
N LEU A 119 -14.72 -9.25 -22.47
CA LEU A 119 -14.26 -8.31 -23.48
C LEU A 119 -12.94 -8.78 -24.08
N PRO A 120 -12.72 -8.54 -25.39
CA PRO A 120 -11.42 -8.78 -25.98
C PRO A 120 -10.37 -7.89 -25.28
N LEU A 121 -9.15 -8.41 -25.12
CA LEU A 121 -8.02 -7.63 -24.62
C LEU A 121 -7.71 -6.51 -25.62
N ILE A 122 -8.11 -5.29 -25.29
CA ILE A 122 -7.77 -4.11 -26.08
C ILE A 122 -6.35 -3.71 -25.68
N TYR A 123 -5.36 -4.15 -26.47
CA TYR A 123 -4.00 -3.61 -26.37
C TYR A 123 -4.01 -2.17 -26.87
N ASN A 124 -4.15 -1.20 -25.98
CA ASN A 124 -3.83 0.18 -26.29
C ASN A 124 -2.33 0.36 -26.06
N ALA A 125 -1.58 0.47 -27.18
CA ALA A 125 -0.18 0.85 -27.21
C ALA A 125 0.02 2.33 -26.87
#